data_AF-A0A942NYS4-F1
#
_entry.id   AF-A0A942NYS4-F1
#
_cell.length_a   1.000
_cell.length_b   1.000
_cell.length_c   1.000
_cell.angle_alpha   90.00
_cell.angle_beta   90.00
_cell.angle_gamma   90.00
#
_symmetry.space_group_name_H-M   'P 1'
#
loop_
_entity.id
_entity.type
_entity.pdbx_description
1 polymer ?
#
loop_
_entity_poly.entity_id
_entity_poly.type
_entity_poly.pdbx_seq_one_letter_code
_entity_poly.pdbx_strand_id
1 'polypeptide(L)'
;MMKDKNYKIRLIEHCIVLQEQALTNIRKVMEEVEEEVAGYGPPKDRYDGFRNQQARRRSLYARQMEQAAVNLQMLRGIDPDRNFDEVAFGALVLTNDTPFLVAVGLGLIRFEDEDVAVVSVVVPVFHAMKGKKAGENFGFNQKNYKILGIV
;
A
#
# COMPACT_ATOMS: atom_id res chain seq x y z
N MET A 1 -11.54 -9.62 -18.30
CA MET A 1 -11.13 -10.87 -17.61
C MET A 1 -12.03 -11.09 -16.41
N MET A 2 -12.25 -12.34 -15.98
CA MET A 2 -13.01 -12.61 -14.76
C MET A 2 -12.12 -12.31 -13.55
N LYS A 3 -12.59 -11.47 -12.62
CA LYS A 3 -11.85 -11.11 -11.40
C LYS A 3 -11.97 -12.22 -10.36
N ASP A 4 -11.33 -13.34 -10.67
CA ASP A 4 -11.35 -14.56 -9.89
C ASP A 4 -10.16 -14.65 -8.91
N LYS A 5 -10.01 -15.80 -8.26
CA LYS A 5 -8.91 -16.07 -7.33
C LYS A 5 -7.53 -15.89 -7.98
N ASN A 6 -7.36 -16.26 -9.25
CA ASN A 6 -6.09 -16.10 -9.94
C ASN A 6 -5.78 -14.63 -10.20
N TYR A 7 -6.79 -13.82 -10.53
CA TYR A 7 -6.65 -12.36 -10.61
C TYR A 7 -6.19 -11.78 -9.27
N LYS A 8 -6.80 -12.21 -8.15
CA LYS A 8 -6.39 -11.78 -6.80
C LYS A 8 -4.92 -12.11 -6.51
N ILE A 9 -4.46 -13.32 -6.84
CA ILE A 9 -3.07 -13.73 -6.64
C ILE A 9 -2.11 -12.82 -7.42
N ARG A 10 -2.35 -12.64 -8.73
CA ARG A 10 -1.49 -11.78 -9.56
C ARG A 10 -1.50 -10.33 -9.11
N LEU A 11 -2.64 -9.83 -8.63
CA LEU A 11 -2.75 -8.49 -8.06
C LEU A 11 -1.92 -8.34 -6.78
N ILE A 12 -1.97 -9.32 -5.88
CA ILE A 12 -1.16 -9.33 -4.65
C ILE A 12 0.33 -9.37 -5.00
N GLU A 13 0.74 -10.22 -5.93
CA GLU A 13 2.11 -10.28 -6.44
C GLU A 13 2.55 -8.95 -7.04
N HIS A 14 1.69 -8.30 -7.82
CA HIS A 14 1.97 -6.97 -8.36
C HIS A 14 2.17 -5.92 -7.24
N CYS A 15 1.34 -5.95 -6.19
CA CYS A 15 1.49 -5.07 -5.04
C CYS A 15 2.81 -5.33 -4.29
N ILE A 16 3.23 -6.60 -4.17
CA ILE A 16 4.53 -6.98 -3.58
C ILE A 16 5.67 -6.37 -4.41
N VAL A 17 5.65 -6.54 -5.74
CA VAL A 17 6.66 -5.97 -6.64
C VAL A 17 6.74 -4.45 -6.50
N LEU A 18 5.59 -3.76 -6.44
CA LEU A 18 5.56 -2.30 -6.22
C LEU A 18 6.23 -1.90 -4.89
N GLN A 19 6.01 -2.66 -3.81
CA GLN A 19 6.65 -2.39 -2.52
C GLN A 19 8.15 -2.71 -2.53
N GLU A 20 8.59 -3.77 -3.21
CA GLU A 20 10.01 -4.10 -3.36
C GLU A 20 10.76 -3.04 -4.17
N GLN A 21 10.13 -2.51 -5.23
CA GLN A 21 10.65 -1.38 -6.00
C GLN A 21 10.75 -0.12 -5.13
N ALA A 22 9.71 0.18 -4.34
CA ALA A 22 9.73 1.31 -3.41
C ALA A 22 10.87 1.18 -2.39
N LEU A 23 11.06 0.00 -1.77
CA LEU A 23 12.18 -0.26 -0.86
C LEU A 23 13.54 -0.06 -1.54
N THR A 24 13.69 -0.56 -2.76
CA THR A 24 14.92 -0.41 -3.54
C THR A 24 15.23 1.06 -3.79
N ASN A 25 14.23 1.86 -4.16
CA ASN A 25 14.39 3.29 -4.39
C ASN A 25 14.73 4.04 -3.08
N ILE A 26 14.04 3.72 -1.97
CA ILE A 26 14.34 4.33 -0.66
C ILE A 26 15.78 4.03 -0.24
N ARG A 27 16.26 2.80 -0.45
CA ARG A 27 17.66 2.43 -0.15
C ARG A 27 18.66 3.27 -0.94
N LYS A 28 18.47 3.41 -2.25
CA LYS A 28 19.33 4.26 -3.10
C LYS A 28 19.37 5.70 -2.60
N VAL A 29 18.21 6.27 -2.29
CA VAL A 29 18.14 7.65 -1.79
C VAL A 29 18.83 7.80 -0.42
N MET A 30 18.77 6.79 0.45
CA MET A 30 19.53 6.83 1.69
C MET A 30 21.04 6.73 1.46
N GLU A 31 21.49 5.90 0.52
CA GLU A 31 22.91 5.83 0.13
C GLU A 31 23.40 7.19 -0.38
N GLU A 32 22.64 7.85 -1.25
CA GLU A 32 22.93 9.21 -1.72
C GLU A 32 23.03 10.22 -0.57
N VAL A 33 22.11 10.17 0.41
CA VAL A 33 22.16 11.03 1.62
C VAL A 33 23.44 10.80 2.42
N GLU A 34 23.88 9.54 2.58
CA GLU A 34 25.10 9.23 3.31
C GLU A 34 26.36 9.68 2.53
N GLU A 35 26.38 9.54 1.20
CA GLU A 35 27.45 10.05 0.34
C GLU A 35 27.55 11.58 0.39
N GLU A 36 26.41 12.29 0.34
CA GLU A 36 26.35 13.75 0.50
C GLU A 36 26.94 14.19 1.85
N VAL A 37 26.62 13.49 2.94
CA VAL A 37 27.14 13.77 4.29
C VAL A 37 28.64 13.49 4.36
N ALA A 38 29.10 12.39 3.76
CA ALA A 38 30.51 12.02 3.72
C ALA A 38 31.34 13.05 2.93
N GLY A 39 30.84 13.49 1.76
CA GLY A 39 31.48 14.50 0.93
C GLY A 39 31.53 15.89 1.57
N TYR A 40 30.55 16.23 2.42
CA TYR A 40 30.52 17.49 3.15
C TYR A 40 31.57 17.56 4.28
N GLY A 41 31.97 16.42 4.84
CA GLY A 41 32.99 16.35 5.88
C GLY A 41 32.49 16.78 7.28
N PRO A 42 33.38 17.16 8.20
CA PRO A 42 33.03 17.44 9.59
C PRO A 42 32.06 18.63 9.73
N PRO A 43 31.31 18.73 10.84
CA PRO A 43 30.43 19.87 11.10
C PRO A 43 31.20 21.18 11.01
N LYS A 44 30.66 22.16 10.27
CA LYS A 44 31.32 23.46 10.10
C LYS A 44 31.06 24.42 11.27
N ASP A 45 29.95 24.23 11.98
CA ASP A 45 29.59 24.96 13.19
C ASP A 45 28.58 24.18 14.06
N ARG A 46 28.20 24.73 15.22
CA ARG A 46 27.27 24.10 16.19
C ARG A 46 25.85 23.92 15.63
N TYR A 47 25.46 24.74 14.64
CA TYR A 47 24.14 24.80 14.02
C TYR A 47 24.21 24.47 12.52
N ASP A 48 25.05 23.51 12.13
CA ASP A 48 25.25 23.12 10.74
C ASP A 48 23.92 22.76 10.05
N GLY A 49 23.40 23.71 9.27
CA GLY A 49 22.09 23.62 8.65
C GLY A 49 21.98 22.46 7.66
N PHE A 50 23.08 22.17 6.95
CA PHE A 50 23.16 21.05 6.03
C PHE A 50 23.03 19.72 6.79
N ARG A 51 23.82 19.51 7.85
CA ARG A 51 23.72 18.27 8.65
C ARG A 51 22.34 18.10 9.30
N ASN A 52 21.73 19.19 9.77
CA ASN A 52 20.36 19.17 10.29
C ASN A 52 19.33 18.78 9.23
N GLN A 53 19.49 19.25 7.99
CA GLN A 53 18.64 18.86 6.86
C GLN A 53 18.81 17.37 6.52
N GLN A 54 20.04 16.88 6.43
CA GLN A 54 20.31 15.48 6.12
C GLN A 54 19.79 14.54 7.22
N ALA A 55 19.92 14.92 8.49
CA ALA A 55 19.34 14.15 9.60
C ALA A 55 17.81 14.03 9.49
N ARG A 56 17.11 15.10 9.08
CA ARG A 56 15.66 15.05 8.82
C ARG A 56 15.33 14.14 7.64
N ARG A 57 16.06 14.23 6.53
CA ARG A 57 15.90 13.34 5.37
C ARG A 57 16.08 11.88 5.77
N ARG A 58 17.16 11.56 6.48
CA ARG A 58 17.43 10.19 6.97
C ARG A 58 16.29 9.67 7.84
N SER A 59 15.79 10.48 8.78
CA SER A 59 14.66 10.09 9.64
C SER A 59 13.38 9.83 8.84
N LEU A 60 13.10 10.65 7.83
CA LEU A 60 11.96 10.47 6.93
C LEU A 60 12.07 9.15 6.14
N TYR A 61 13.20 8.91 5.49
CA TYR A 61 13.38 7.69 4.68
C TYR A 61 13.45 6.42 5.53
N ALA A 62 13.99 6.47 6.74
CA ALA A 62 13.94 5.36 7.68
C ALA A 62 12.49 4.97 8.03
N ARG A 63 11.62 5.94 8.30
CA ARG A 63 10.19 5.69 8.55
C ARG A 63 9.48 5.12 7.32
N GLN A 64 9.78 5.63 6.13
CA GLN A 64 9.20 5.09 4.88
C GLN A 64 9.66 3.65 4.63
N MET A 65 10.93 3.34 4.91
CA MET A 65 11.46 1.98 4.79
C MET A 65 10.77 1.01 5.75
N GLU A 66 10.60 1.41 7.01
CA GLU A 66 9.87 0.63 8.01
C GLU A 66 8.43 0.36 7.56
N GLN A 67 7.71 1.40 7.10
CA GLN A 67 6.34 1.25 6.62
C GLN A 67 6.25 0.32 5.41
N ALA A 68 7.17 0.44 4.45
CA ALA A 68 7.21 -0.43 3.27
C ALA A 68 7.52 -1.90 3.64
N ALA A 69 8.40 -2.12 4.63
CA ALA A 69 8.69 -3.46 5.14
C ALA A 69 7.47 -4.09 5.83
N VAL A 70 6.74 -3.33 6.66
CA VAL A 70 5.48 -3.77 7.28
C VAL A 70 4.42 -4.08 6.22
N ASN A 71 4.29 -3.24 5.18
CA ASN A 71 3.38 -3.49 4.07
C ASN A 71 3.71 -4.79 3.33
N LEU A 72 4.99 -5.04 3.05
CA LEU A 72 5.45 -6.27 2.43
C LEU A 72 5.13 -7.50 3.27
N GLN A 73 5.34 -7.42 4.59
CA GLN A 73 4.99 -8.50 5.51
C GLN A 73 3.48 -8.78 5.47
N MET A 74 2.65 -7.72 5.51
CA MET A 74 1.20 -7.87 5.41
C MET A 74 0.77 -8.50 4.08
N LEU A 75 1.30 -8.03 2.94
CA LEU A 75 0.98 -8.56 1.62
C LEU A 75 1.36 -10.04 1.47
N ARG A 76 2.56 -10.42 1.94
CA ARG A 76 3.03 -11.81 1.92
C ARG A 76 2.28 -12.72 2.89
N GLY A 77 1.64 -12.15 3.91
CA GLY A 77 0.80 -12.87 4.87
C GLY A 77 -0.64 -13.10 4.40
N ILE A 78 -1.04 -12.57 3.23
CA ILE A 78 -2.38 -12.82 2.69
C ILE A 78 -2.44 -14.27 2.20
N ASP A 79 -3.38 -15.03 2.76
CA ASP A 79 -3.73 -16.34 2.26
C ASP A 79 -4.61 -16.20 1.00
N PRO A 80 -4.12 -16.56 -0.20
CA PRO A 80 -4.90 -16.44 -1.43
C PRO A 80 -6.03 -17.49 -1.50
N ASP A 81 -5.92 -18.58 -0.75
CA ASP A 81 -6.88 -19.69 -0.73
C ASP A 81 -8.06 -19.46 0.20
N ARG A 82 -7.96 -18.45 1.07
CA ARG A 82 -9.02 -18.06 1.98
C ARG A 82 -10.26 -17.61 1.20
N ASN A 83 -11.39 -18.25 1.52
CA ASN A 83 -12.72 -17.82 1.10
C ASN A 83 -13.25 -16.72 2.04
N PHE A 84 -14.03 -15.80 1.49
CA PHE A 84 -14.56 -14.64 2.20
C PHE A 84 -16.08 -14.58 2.10
N ASP A 85 -16.77 -14.68 3.25
CA ASP A 85 -18.21 -14.44 3.34
C ASP A 85 -18.57 -12.96 3.54
N GLU A 86 -17.60 -12.18 4.02
CA GLU A 86 -17.71 -10.75 4.32
C GLU A 86 -16.39 -10.03 3.99
N VAL A 87 -16.46 -8.70 3.86
CA VAL A 87 -15.29 -7.87 3.61
C VAL A 87 -14.34 -7.90 4.80
N ALA A 88 -13.14 -8.44 4.59
CA ALA A 88 -12.07 -8.57 5.57
C ALA A 88 -10.68 -8.37 4.93
N PHE A 89 -9.63 -8.36 5.75
CA PHE A 89 -8.24 -8.30 5.26
C PHE A 89 -7.91 -9.50 4.36
N GLY A 90 -7.28 -9.23 3.22
CA GLY A 90 -6.94 -10.17 2.16
C GLY A 90 -8.03 -10.33 1.08
N ALA A 91 -9.20 -9.72 1.27
CA ALA A 91 -10.31 -9.84 0.33
C ALA A 91 -10.18 -8.88 -0.86
N LEU A 92 -10.51 -9.39 -2.04
CA LEU A 92 -10.80 -8.59 -3.23
C LEU A 92 -12.31 -8.36 -3.32
N VAL A 93 -12.73 -7.13 -3.03
CA VAL A 93 -14.13 -6.69 -3.06
C VAL A 93 -14.44 -6.16 -4.45
N LEU A 94 -15.29 -6.89 -5.17
CA LEU A 94 -15.78 -6.48 -6.47
C LEU A 94 -16.98 -5.56 -6.27
N THR A 95 -16.93 -4.38 -6.87
CA THR A 95 -18.05 -3.44 -6.82
C THR A 95 -18.59 -3.15 -8.22
N ASN A 96 -19.70 -2.42 -8.30
CA ASN A 96 -20.26 -1.89 -9.55
C ASN A 96 -19.42 -0.76 -10.18
N ASP A 97 -18.32 -0.36 -9.53
CA ASP A 97 -17.37 0.65 -10.00
C ASP A 97 -15.94 0.07 -9.83
N THR A 98 -15.05 0.80 -9.15
CA THR A 98 -13.67 0.35 -8.89
C THR A 98 -13.64 -0.81 -7.89
N PRO A 99 -12.90 -1.91 -8.16
CA PRO A 99 -12.67 -2.97 -7.19
C PRO A 99 -11.71 -2.53 -6.08
N PHE A 100 -11.88 -3.10 -4.88
CA PHE A 100 -11.03 -2.82 -3.72
C PHE A 100 -10.27 -4.07 -3.29
N LEU A 101 -8.94 -4.01 -3.19
CA LEU A 101 -8.16 -5.01 -2.46
C LEU A 101 -7.95 -4.51 -1.03
N VAL A 102 -8.49 -5.22 -0.06
CA VAL A 102 -8.28 -4.91 1.36
C VAL A 102 -6.96 -5.53 1.82
N ALA A 103 -5.89 -4.76 1.80
CA ALA A 103 -4.57 -5.19 2.21
C ALA A 103 -3.83 -4.04 2.90
N VAL A 104 -3.03 -3.33 2.12
CA VAL A 104 -2.19 -2.19 2.54
C VAL A 104 -2.72 -0.90 1.90
N GLY A 105 -2.26 0.27 2.36
CA GLY A 105 -2.69 1.55 1.79
C GLY A 105 -1.81 1.99 0.62
N LEU A 106 -1.98 1.39 -0.57
CA LEU A 106 -1.28 1.84 -1.79
C LEU A 106 -2.10 2.83 -2.64
N GLY A 107 -3.38 2.99 -2.31
CA GLY A 107 -4.27 3.89 -3.06
C GLY A 107 -4.71 3.25 -4.38
N LEU A 108 -4.99 4.10 -5.37
CA LEU A 108 -5.42 3.66 -6.69
C LEU A 108 -4.21 3.25 -7.53
N ILE A 109 -4.16 2.00 -7.96
CA ILE A 109 -3.09 1.47 -8.83
C ILE A 109 -3.69 0.97 -10.16
N ARG A 110 -2.86 0.97 -11.20
CA ARG A 110 -3.21 0.40 -12.51
C ARG A 110 -2.70 -1.04 -12.58
N PHE A 111 -3.59 -2.00 -12.80
CA PHE A 111 -3.25 -3.41 -12.92
C PHE A 111 -4.11 -4.06 -14.02
N GLU A 112 -3.48 -4.79 -14.96
CA GLU A 112 -4.16 -5.43 -16.10
C GLU A 112 -5.14 -4.50 -16.86
N ASP A 113 -4.70 -3.25 -17.12
CA ASP A 113 -5.49 -2.21 -17.78
C ASP A 113 -6.77 -1.77 -17.06
N GLU A 114 -6.84 -2.00 -15.75
CA GLU A 114 -7.92 -1.54 -14.89
C GLU A 114 -7.39 -0.84 -13.64
N ASP A 115 -8.19 0.06 -13.10
CA ASP A 115 -7.86 0.73 -11.84
C ASP A 115 -8.35 -0.14 -10.67
N VAL A 116 -7.49 -0.33 -9.67
CA VAL A 116 -7.79 -1.09 -8.47
C VAL A 116 -7.39 -0.27 -7.24
N ALA A 117 -8.32 -0.12 -6.30
CA ALA A 117 -8.05 0.57 -5.06
C ALA A 117 -7.49 -0.41 -4.01
N VAL A 118 -6.22 -0.27 -3.65
CA VAL A 118 -5.57 -1.09 -2.62
C VAL A 118 -5.57 -0.31 -1.31
N VAL A 119 -6.38 -0.78 -0.37
CA VAL A 119 -6.73 -0.04 0.86
C VAL A 119 -6.42 -0.87 2.10
N SER A 120 -6.01 -0.21 3.18
CA SER A 120 -5.78 -0.87 4.47
C SER A 120 -7.02 -0.94 5.33
N VAL A 121 -6.97 -1.74 6.40
CA VAL A 121 -8.08 -1.87 7.35
C VAL A 121 -8.29 -0.64 8.25
N VAL A 122 -7.41 0.36 8.16
CA VAL A 122 -7.47 1.57 8.99
C VAL A 122 -8.06 2.78 8.27
N VAL A 123 -8.34 2.67 6.96
CA VAL A 123 -8.89 3.81 6.19
C VAL A 123 -10.42 3.87 6.26
N PRO A 124 -11.03 5.07 6.16
CA PRO A 124 -12.49 5.23 6.30
C PRO A 124 -13.32 4.43 5.30
N VAL A 125 -12.85 4.26 4.05
CA VAL A 125 -13.57 3.48 3.05
C VAL A 125 -13.70 2.01 3.45
N PHE A 126 -12.68 1.43 4.09
CA PHE A 126 -12.77 0.07 4.62
C PHE A 126 -13.82 0.00 5.73
N HIS A 127 -13.85 0.96 6.65
CA HIS A 127 -14.86 0.99 7.72
C HIS A 127 -16.30 1.08 7.18
N ALA A 128 -16.52 1.74 6.04
CA ALA A 128 -17.84 1.80 5.41
C ALA A 128 -18.30 0.44 4.84
N MET A 129 -17.37 -0.42 4.39
CA MET A 129 -17.67 -1.74 3.82
C MET A 129 -17.38 -2.92 4.76
N LYS A 130 -16.77 -2.68 5.93
CA LYS A 130 -16.38 -3.74 6.88
C LYS A 130 -17.58 -4.59 7.28
N GLY A 131 -17.44 -5.92 7.20
CA GLY A 131 -18.49 -6.88 7.56
C GLY A 131 -19.67 -6.95 6.58
N LYS A 132 -19.62 -6.21 5.47
CA LYS A 132 -20.61 -6.30 4.40
C LYS A 132 -20.39 -7.54 3.54
N LYS A 133 -21.47 -8.05 2.96
CA LYS A 133 -21.48 -9.24 2.10
C LYS A 133 -21.80 -8.88 0.65
N ALA A 134 -21.61 -9.85 -0.26
CA ALA A 134 -22.04 -9.71 -1.64
C ALA A 134 -23.56 -9.41 -1.72
N GLY A 135 -23.92 -8.44 -2.56
CA GLY A 135 -25.28 -7.94 -2.73
C GLY A 135 -25.61 -6.69 -1.91
N GLU A 136 -24.85 -6.39 -0.85
CA GLU A 136 -25.05 -5.19 -0.03
C GLU A 136 -24.43 -3.92 -0.66
N ASN A 137 -24.83 -2.76 -0.13
CA ASN A 137 -24.30 -1.46 -0.55
C ASN A 137 -23.57 -0.76 0.60
N PHE A 138 -22.60 0.07 0.25
CA PHE A 138 -21.94 1.00 1.17
C PHE A 138 -21.73 2.37 0.52
N GLY A 139 -21.76 3.42 1.33
CA GLY A 139 -21.53 4.80 0.89
C GLY A 139 -20.14 5.27 1.28
N PHE A 140 -19.39 5.84 0.33
CA PHE A 140 -18.11 6.49 0.60
C PHE A 140 -17.88 7.67 -0.35
N ASN A 141 -17.46 8.81 0.20
CA ASN A 141 -17.16 10.03 -0.56
C ASN A 141 -18.27 10.45 -1.53
N GLN A 142 -19.52 10.50 -1.04
CA GLN A 142 -20.73 10.84 -1.81
C GLN A 142 -21.07 9.86 -2.96
N LYS A 143 -20.33 8.76 -3.10
CA LYS A 143 -20.63 7.66 -4.02
C LYS A 143 -21.25 6.48 -3.25
N ASN A 144 -22.16 5.77 -3.91
CA ASN A 144 -22.72 4.50 -3.44
C ASN A 144 -22.13 3.34 -4.25
N TYR A 145 -21.57 2.38 -3.55
CA TYR A 145 -21.00 1.17 -4.12
C TYR A 145 -21.88 -0.02 -3.77
N LYS A 146 -22.15 -0.87 -4.75
CA LYS A 146 -22.78 -2.17 -4.59
C LYS A 146 -21.71 -3.25 -4.65
N ILE A 147 -21.63 -4.11 -3.64
CA ILE A 147 -20.72 -5.25 -3.63
C ILE A 147 -21.31 -6.33 -4.54
N LEU A 148 -20.62 -6.62 -5.64
CA LEU A 148 -21.01 -7.65 -6.60
C LEU A 148 -20.48 -9.03 -6.21
N GLY A 149 -19.34 -9.06 -5.51
CA GLY A 149 -18.69 -10.30 -5.09
C GLY A 149 -17.50 -10.03 -4.18
N ILE A 150 -17.05 -11.07 -3.49
CA ILE A 150 -15.87 -11.03 -2.62
C ILE A 150 -15.03 -12.28 -2.95
N VAL A 151 -13.75 -12.07 -3.23
CA VAL A 151 -12.80 -13.09 -3.69
C VAL A 151 -11.58 -13.13 -2.78
#